data_AF-A0A1I7AL42-F1
#
_entry.id   AF-A0A1I7AL42-F1
#
_cell.length_a   1.000
_cell.length_b   1.000
_cell.length_c   1.000
_cell.angle_alpha   90.00
_cell.angle_beta   90.00
_cell.angle_gamma   90.00
#
_symmetry.space_group_name_H-M   'P 1'
#
loop_
_entity.id
_entity.type
_entity.pdbx_description
1 polymer ?
#
loop_
_entity_poly.entity_id
_entity_poly.type
_entity_poly.pdbx_seq_one_letter_code
_entity_poly.pdbx_strand_id
1 'polypeptide(L)' 'MEKLRELILKNLAIFNEAFPDRFCHTPDVISAISHDYKFTYGQVENEIEKMVHEGILDAELSDWCEIKLV' A
#
# COMPACT_ATOMS: atom_id res chain seq x y z
N MET A 1 12.21 0.61 -9.34
CA MET A 1 11.01 1.30 -8.81
C MET A 1 9.74 0.61 -9.30
N GLU A 2 9.63 0.26 -10.58
CA GLU A 2 8.52 -0.52 -11.17
C GLU A 2 8.13 -1.76 -10.34
N LYS A 3 9.11 -2.57 -9.92
CA LYS A 3 8.90 -3.75 -9.07
C LYS A 3 8.26 -3.47 -7.71
N LEU A 4 8.55 -2.33 -7.07
CA LEU A 4 7.99 -1.99 -5.76
C LEU A 4 6.50 -1.64 -5.89
N ARG A 5 6.17 -0.86 -6.92
CA ARG A 5 4.78 -0.51 -7.26
C ARG A 5 3.94 -1.74 -7.54
N GLU A 6 4.44 -2.68 -8.34
CA GLU A 6 3.75 -3.95 -8.61
C GLU A 6 3.50 -4.77 -7.33
N LEU A 7 4.44 -4.78 -6.40
CA LEU A 7 4.29 -5.47 -5.11
C LEU A 7 3.24 -4.81 -4.22
N ILE A 8 3.18 -3.48 -4.19
CA ILE A 8 2.14 -2.72 -3.47
C ILE A 8 0.77 -3.06 -4.05
N LEU A 9 0.60 -2.94 -5.37
CA LEU A 9 -0.65 -3.27 -6.06
C LEU A 9 -1.09 -4.71 -5.80
N LYS A 10 -0.17 -5.67 -5.86
CA LYS A 10 -0.49 -7.08 -5.63
C LYS A 10 -0.98 -7.34 -4.21
N ASN A 11 -0.32 -6.76 -3.20
CA ASN A 11 -0.74 -6.93 -1.80
C ASN A 11 -2.11 -6.31 -1.56
N LEU A 12 -2.34 -5.09 -2.06
CA LEU A 12 -3.62 -4.42 -1.95
C LEU A 12 -4.73 -5.13 -2.72
N ALA A 13 -4.45 -5.71 -3.88
CA ALA A 13 -5.43 -6.48 -4.63
C ALA A 13 -5.90 -7.72 -3.86
N ILE A 14 -4.95 -8.46 -3.25
CA ILE A 14 -5.27 -9.61 -2.39
C ILE A 14 -6.11 -9.18 -1.18
N PHE A 15 -5.73 -8.07 -0.54
CA PHE A 15 -6.49 -7.54 0.60
C PHE A 15 -7.90 -7.11 0.19
N ASN A 16 -8.05 -6.35 -0.90
CA ASN A 16 -9.33 -5.89 -1.41
C ASN A 16 -10.24 -7.04 -1.85
N GLU A 17 -9.68 -8.11 -2.43
CA GLU A 17 -10.47 -9.30 -2.77
C GLU A 17 -11.02 -9.99 -1.51
N ALA A 18 -10.22 -10.09 -0.45
CA ALA A 18 -10.63 -10.66 0.83
C ALA A 18 -11.57 -9.76 1.63
N PHE A 19 -11.40 -8.43 1.53
CA PHE A 19 -12.12 -7.41 2.29
C PHE A 19 -12.56 -6.24 1.39
N PRO A 20 -13.58 -6.42 0.53
CA PRO A 20 -13.95 -5.43 -0.49
C PRO A 20 -14.37 -4.06 0.06
N ASP A 21 -14.92 -4.03 1.27
CA ASP A 21 -15.48 -2.82 1.89
C ASP A 21 -14.52 -2.16 2.90
N ARG A 22 -13.27 -2.62 2.99
CA ARG A 22 -12.28 -2.11 3.96
C ARG A 22 -11.09 -1.48 3.26
N PHE A 23 -10.50 -0.49 3.92
CA PHE A 23 -9.17 -0.01 3.58
C PHE A 23 -8.12 -0.88 4.29
N CYS A 24 -6.93 -0.94 3.70
CA CYS A 24 -5.78 -1.61 4.27
C CYS A 24 -4.96 -0.61 5.09
N HIS A 25 -4.52 -1.00 6.28
CA HIS A 25 -3.60 -0.16 7.06
C HIS A 25 -2.25 -0.09 6.35
N THR A 26 -1.79 1.12 6.05
CA THR A 26 -0.51 1.33 5.35
C THR A 26 0.67 0.62 6.03
N PRO A 27 0.81 0.61 7.38
CA PRO A 27 1.87 -0.12 8.05
C PRO A 27 1.91 -1.63 7.76
N ASP A 28 0.76 -2.27 7.52
CA ASP A 28 0.69 -3.71 7.24
C ASP A 28 1.30 -4.02 5.87
N VAL A 29 0.95 -3.22 4.85
CA VAL A 29 1.52 -3.33 3.50
C VAL A 29 3.02 -3.07 3.52
N ILE A 30 3.45 -2.03 4.24
CA ILE A 30 4.87 -1.71 4.37
C ILE A 30 5.61 -2.86 5.04
N SER A 31 5.06 -3.42 6.12
CA SER A 31 5.66 -4.53 6.85
C SER A 31 5.80 -5.78 5.98
N ALA A 32 4.73 -6.19 5.29
CA ALA A 32 4.73 -7.35 4.40
C ALA A 32 5.80 -7.25 3.31
N ILE A 33 5.87 -6.10 2.63
CA ILE A 33 6.82 -5.88 1.53
C ILE A 33 8.27 -5.77 2.05
N SER A 34 8.47 -5.06 3.16
CA SER A 34 9.81 -4.87 3.74
C SER A 34 10.37 -6.18 4.28
N HIS A 35 9.51 -7.07 4.79
CA HIS A 35 9.89 -8.40 5.26
C HIS A 35 10.41 -9.28 4.11
N ASP A 36 9.67 -9.34 3.00
CA ASP A 36 9.94 -10.30 1.93
C ASP A 36 10.97 -9.83 0.89
N TYR A 37 11.09 -8.51 0.65
CA TYR A 37 11.80 -7.99 -0.53
C TYR A 37 12.96 -7.04 -0.24
N LYS A 38 13.37 -6.90 1.04
CA LYS A 38 14.49 -6.03 1.49
C LYS A 38 14.34 -4.55 1.13
N PHE A 39 13.13 -4.08 0.83
CA PHE A 39 12.86 -2.65 0.77
C PHE A 39 12.84 -2.08 2.19
N THR A 40 13.32 -0.84 2.36
CA THR A 40 13.19 -0.16 3.65
C THR A 40 11.76 0.36 3.81
N TYR A 41 11.33 0.53 5.06
CA TYR A 41 10.03 1.12 5.38
C TYR A 41 9.79 2.42 4.61
N GLY A 42 10.74 3.35 4.68
CA GLY A 42 10.65 4.63 3.97
C GLY A 42 10.63 4.50 2.45
N GLN A 43 11.21 3.45 1.85
CA GLN A 43 11.09 3.23 0.40
C GLN A 43 9.66 2.84 0.02
N VAL A 44 9.02 1.97 0.80
CA VAL A 44 7.64 1.54 0.54
C VAL A 44 6.67 2.68 0.81
N GLU A 45 6.82 3.37 1.94
CA GLU A 45 6.01 4.53 2.32
C GLU A 45 6.06 5.64 1.25
N ASN A 46 7.26 6.06 0.82
CA ASN A 46 7.41 7.07 -0.23
C ASN A 46 6.76 6.66 -1.56
N GLU A 47 6.72 5.37 -1.90
CA GLU A 47 6.07 4.92 -3.13
C GLU A 47 4.54 4.90 -2.97
N ILE A 48 4.02 4.51 -1.80
CA ILE A 48 2.59 4.59 -1.47
C ILE A 48 2.11 6.05 -1.55
N GLU A 49 2.83 7.00 -0.93
CA GLU A 49 2.48 8.42 -0.98
C GLU A 49 2.41 8.95 -2.42
N LYS A 50 3.37 8.57 -3.27
CA LYS A 50 3.33 8.91 -4.70
C LYS A 50 2.10 8.33 -5.39
N MET A 51 1.77 7.07 -5.12
CA MET A 51 0.61 6.41 -5.74
C MET A 51 -0.72 7.05 -5.30
N VAL A 52 -0.81 7.55 -4.06
CA VAL A 52 -1.94 8.35 -3.58
C VAL A 52 -2.01 9.67 -4.33
N HIS A 53 -0.88 10.39 -4.46
CA HIS A 53 -0.83 11.64 -5.23
C HIS A 53 -1.13 11.47 -6.72
N GLU A 54 -0.80 10.31 -7.30
CA GLU A 54 -1.10 9.94 -8.68
C GLU A 54 -2.57 9.50 -8.87
N GLY A 55 -3.34 9.34 -7.79
CA GLY A 55 -4.74 8.87 -7.82
C GLY A 55 -4.89 7.38 -8.12
N ILE A 56 -3.84 6.59 -7.91
CA ILE A 56 -3.86 5.12 -8.06
C ILE A 56 -4.43 4.48 -6.79
N LEU A 57 -4.17 5.09 -5.64
CA LEU A 57 -4.67 4.67 -4.33
C LEU A 57 -5.56 5.75 -3.74
N ASP A 58 -6.69 5.33 -3.20
CA ASP A 58 -7.47 6.15 -2.27
C ASP A 58 -6.83 6.05 -0.89
N ALA A 59 -6.71 7.19 -0.22
CA ALA A 59 -6.25 7.27 1.17
C ALA A 59 -7.34 7.88 2.04
N GLU A 60 -7.66 7.24 3.15
CA GLU A 60 -8.56 7.79 4.17
C GLU A 60 -7.73 8.44 5.28
N LEU A 61 -8.09 9.68 5.63
CA LEU A 61 -7.51 10.40 6.77
C LEU A 61 -8.07 9.80 8.06
N SER A 62 -7.58 8.61 8.42
CA SER A 62 -7.76 8.01 9.74
C SER A 62 -6.50 8.23 10.59
N ASP A 63 -6.61 8.04 11.90
CA ASP A 63 -5.45 8.03 12.81
C ASP A 63 -4.38 6.98 12.41
N TRP A 64 -4.72 6.07 11.50
CA TRP A 64 -3.93 4.92 11.07
C TRP A 64 -3.74 4.85 9.55
N CYS A 65 -3.59 6.00 8.86
CA CYS A 65 -3.24 6.15 7.44
C CYS A 65 -3.61 4.92 6.57
N GLU A 66 -4.85 4.89 6.08
CA GLU A 66 -5.44 3.72 5.44
C GLU A 66 -5.50 3.91 3.92
N ILE A 67 -5.19 2.85 3.16
CA ILE A 67 -5.12 2.89 1.69
C ILE A 67 -5.93 1.79 1.03
N LYS A 68 -6.46 2.08 -0.16
CA LYS A 68 -7.21 1.13 -0.98
C LYS A 68 -6.94 1.39 -2.46
N LEU A 69 -7.02 0.37 -3.31
CA LEU A 69 -7.06 0.55 -4.75
C LEU A 69 -8.33 1.30 -5.16
N VAL A 70 -8.19 2.31 -6.02
CA VAL A 70 -9.29 3.06 -6.66
C VAL A 70 -10.03 2.18 -7.67
#